data_AF-Q098P2-F1
#
_entry.id   AF-Q098P2-F1
#
_cell.length_a   1.000
_cell.length_b   1.000
_cell.length_c   1.000
_cell.angle_alpha   90.00
_cell.angle_beta   90.00
_cell.angle_gamma   90.00
#
_symmetry.space_group_name_H-M   'P 1'
#
loop_
_entity.id
_entity.type
_entity.pdbx_description
1 polymer ?
#
loop_
_entity_poly.entity_id
_entity_poly.type
_entity_poly.pdbx_seq_one_letter_code
_entity_poly.pdbx_strand_id
1 'polypeptide(L)'
;MARALRWSTLLSLLLAAPALAGSSPEVQLCLQHLKPAERERAVKQLGPLEELPLYRIQLDADPAKREVKGKVQVELTVKGRTRSELFLRVTPNASGRRVTLSEARFNGQPVALERPEPTLVRIPLEPPAEPGTVVRIEVALQATVPPGKKNAGSLLGAIGASGPAGDYGSFAASADFLSLVGVVPMMPPLNEDGQPWEGPSGIGDLALYEPSNVLGSIGVPSGWEVHATGEALGELPGKDGRSRFSFAASLVRDFPVFVSRGYQKASTTVNGVTVESVFTAQDAAVGKRVLKYTASALSEFERRLGPLPYRSFRVVEAPLSDGAGGMEFQGLITVGSSLYRGVTDPNSILAGVQGFEMFQDMLKGLSAMGGAGMDGGPFANLAKTLERTVEFTVAHEVGHQYFAGLVGSDPIQDPVADEALTQYAAVLYYEWAHGKPAAAALKAEALVSAYHLYRMSGGEDGPAHRPTEQFSSSMEYGAIVYGKAPLMFDEARKLVGEEVFQRALRTYVDTYRYKWARVDGFTRELGKAAPAHARELARLQERWWEQTHGDEDLGKPSLGALMGGVDAAQLDKETLKLLEDFLGPLSP
;
A
#
# COMPACT_ATOMS: atom_id res chain seq x y z
N MET A 1 -28.17 -4.07 55.09
CA MET A 1 -28.28 -2.62 54.87
C MET A 1 -27.13 -2.18 53.96
N ALA A 2 -27.51 -1.60 52.80
CA ALA A 2 -26.75 -0.68 51.94
C ALA A 2 -25.38 -1.10 51.36
N ARG A 3 -25.38 -1.58 50.10
CA ARG A 3 -24.79 -0.90 48.91
C ARG A 3 -24.56 -1.91 47.77
N ALA A 4 -25.64 -2.22 47.06
CA ALA A 4 -25.58 -2.76 45.70
C ALA A 4 -26.81 -2.18 44.97
N LEU A 5 -26.55 -1.33 43.97
CA LEU A 5 -27.45 -0.73 42.96
C LEU A 5 -27.07 0.74 42.78
N ARG A 6 -26.26 1.06 41.75
CA ARG A 6 -26.26 2.35 41.02
C ARG A 6 -25.49 2.22 39.69
N TRP A 7 -25.87 1.31 38.81
CA TRP A 7 -25.38 1.28 37.40
C TRP A 7 -26.48 0.91 36.39
N SER A 8 -27.75 1.04 36.76
CA SER A 8 -28.90 0.67 35.91
C SER A 8 -29.83 1.84 35.56
N THR A 9 -29.38 3.10 35.72
CA THR A 9 -30.24 4.28 35.52
C THR A 9 -29.67 5.34 34.57
N LEU A 10 -28.67 4.98 33.74
CA LEU A 10 -28.19 5.83 32.63
C LEU A 10 -28.60 5.31 31.25
N LEU A 11 -29.28 4.16 31.16
CA LEU A 11 -29.71 3.56 29.89
C LEU A 11 -31.19 3.81 29.56
N SER A 12 -31.94 4.53 30.39
CA SER A 12 -33.41 4.67 30.27
C SER A 12 -33.88 6.08 29.92
N LEU A 13 -32.98 7.02 29.62
CA LEU A 13 -33.31 8.40 29.23
C LEU A 13 -32.98 8.72 27.75
N LEU A 14 -32.74 7.69 26.93
CA LEU A 14 -32.55 7.83 25.47
C LEU A 14 -33.85 7.69 24.66
N LEU A 15 -35.00 7.66 25.32
CA LEU A 15 -36.31 7.64 24.65
C LEU A 15 -36.96 9.03 24.78
N ALA A 16 -37.09 9.68 23.63
CA ALA A 16 -37.72 10.98 23.38
C ALA A 16 -36.88 12.23 23.67
N ALA A 17 -35.91 12.51 22.79
CA ALA A 17 -35.52 13.88 22.46
C ALA A 17 -35.62 14.05 20.92
N PRO A 18 -36.18 15.17 20.41
CA PRO A 18 -36.17 15.44 18.98
C PRO A 18 -34.73 15.55 18.50
N ALA A 19 -34.48 15.08 17.27
CA ALA A 19 -33.18 15.13 16.60
C ALA A 19 -32.64 16.57 16.54
N LEU A 20 -31.79 16.91 17.51
CA LEU A 20 -30.76 17.92 17.35
C LEU A 20 -29.57 17.20 16.70
N ALA A 21 -29.13 17.72 15.56
CA ALA A 21 -28.05 17.20 14.72
C ALA A 21 -26.68 17.24 15.43
N GLY A 22 -26.52 16.44 16.47
CA GLY A 22 -25.26 16.09 17.09
C GLY A 22 -24.74 14.80 16.46
N SER A 23 -23.52 14.83 15.95
CA SER A 23 -22.77 13.67 15.47
C SER A 23 -22.88 12.46 16.41
N SER A 24 -23.01 11.24 15.85
CA SER A 24 -22.94 10.01 16.64
C SER A 24 -21.64 9.99 17.49
N PRO A 25 -21.70 9.60 18.78
CA PRO A 25 -20.51 9.44 19.61
C PRO A 25 -19.42 8.55 18.96
N GLU A 26 -19.84 7.58 18.16
CA GLU A 26 -18.95 6.69 17.41
C GLU A 26 -18.15 7.44 16.34
N VAL A 27 -18.81 8.32 15.59
CA VAL A 27 -18.12 9.16 14.61
C VAL A 27 -17.15 10.10 15.34
N GLN A 28 -17.55 10.68 16.48
CA GLN A 28 -16.64 11.53 17.26
C GLN A 28 -15.40 10.79 17.75
N LEU A 29 -15.51 9.51 18.08
CA LEU A 29 -14.36 8.65 18.37
C LEU A 29 -13.49 8.45 17.12
N CYS A 30 -14.07 8.12 15.97
CA CYS A 30 -13.34 8.00 14.71
C CYS A 30 -12.57 9.27 14.34
N LEU A 31 -13.20 10.44 14.53
CA LEU A 31 -12.58 11.73 14.24
C LEU A 31 -11.34 11.99 15.10
N GLN A 32 -11.18 11.33 16.25
CA GLN A 32 -9.95 11.44 17.07
C GLN A 32 -8.70 11.02 16.31
N HIS A 33 -8.82 10.17 15.29
CA HIS A 33 -7.73 9.81 14.37
C HIS A 33 -7.15 10.99 13.61
N LEU A 34 -7.96 12.03 13.36
CA LEU A 34 -7.58 13.18 12.54
C LEU A 34 -6.98 14.31 13.39
N LYS A 35 -5.92 14.95 12.87
CA LYS A 35 -5.41 16.23 13.35
C LYS A 35 -6.54 17.26 13.28
N PRO A 36 -6.73 18.14 14.30
CA PRO A 36 -7.85 19.08 14.33
C PRO A 36 -7.99 19.95 13.06
N ALA A 37 -6.90 20.50 12.56
CA ALA A 37 -6.90 21.33 11.35
C ALA A 37 -7.34 20.56 10.09
N GLU A 38 -7.07 19.26 10.03
CA GLU A 38 -7.44 18.42 8.89
C GLU A 38 -8.91 18.00 8.93
N ARG A 39 -9.55 17.99 10.11
CA ARG A 39 -11.02 17.85 10.21
C ARG A 39 -11.72 19.01 9.53
N GLU A 40 -11.30 20.24 9.82
CA GLU A 40 -11.88 21.44 9.19
C GLU A 40 -11.65 21.45 7.68
N ARG A 41 -10.47 21.05 7.22
CA ARG A 41 -10.16 20.92 5.79
C ARG A 41 -11.05 19.87 5.12
N ALA A 42 -11.19 18.70 5.74
CA ALA A 42 -12.01 17.62 5.20
C ALA A 42 -13.49 18.01 5.13
N VAL A 43 -14.03 18.69 6.15
CA VAL A 43 -15.42 19.21 6.12
C VAL A 43 -15.64 20.15 4.95
N LYS A 44 -14.67 21.03 4.64
CA LYS A 44 -14.76 21.93 3.48
C LYS A 44 -14.74 21.19 2.14
N GLN A 45 -14.07 20.04 2.06
CA GLN A 45 -13.90 19.29 0.80
C GLN A 45 -15.00 18.25 0.56
N LEU A 46 -15.49 17.59 1.62
CA LEU A 46 -16.40 16.45 1.54
C LEU A 46 -17.79 16.73 2.11
N GLY A 47 -17.97 17.85 2.82
CA GLY A 47 -19.14 18.10 3.65
C GLY A 47 -19.01 17.46 5.04
N PRO A 48 -20.11 17.36 5.81
CA PRO A 48 -20.08 16.80 7.17
C PRO A 48 -19.49 15.38 7.18
N LEU A 49 -18.51 15.14 8.06
CA LEU A 49 -17.80 13.85 8.13
C LEU A 49 -18.67 12.75 8.76
N GLU A 50 -19.76 13.14 9.42
CA GLU A 50 -20.83 12.29 9.92
C GLU A 50 -21.64 11.63 8.80
N GLU A 51 -21.60 12.19 7.59
CA GLU A 51 -22.28 11.61 6.43
C GLU A 51 -21.42 10.60 5.66
N LEU A 52 -20.15 10.44 6.03
CA LEU A 52 -19.32 9.36 5.48
C LEU A 52 -19.85 8.01 5.97
N PRO A 53 -19.69 6.93 5.17
CA PRO A 53 -20.00 5.58 5.64
C PRO A 53 -19.31 5.28 6.97
N LEU A 54 -20.06 4.73 7.93
CA LEU A 54 -19.56 4.26 9.21
C LEU A 54 -19.60 2.73 9.23
N TYR A 55 -18.42 2.12 9.30
CA TYR A 55 -18.25 0.68 9.47
C TYR A 55 -18.09 0.34 10.95
N ARG A 56 -18.89 -0.60 11.43
CA ARG A 56 -18.74 -1.24 12.74
C ARG A 56 -18.34 -2.69 12.50
N ILE A 57 -17.10 -3.01 12.84
CA ILE A 57 -16.47 -4.30 12.52
C ILE A 57 -16.23 -5.04 13.83
N GLN A 58 -16.76 -6.25 13.93
CA GLN A 58 -16.48 -7.15 15.04
C GLN A 58 -16.03 -8.50 14.49
N LEU A 59 -14.73 -8.78 14.58
CA LEU A 59 -14.14 -10.03 14.13
C LEU A 59 -13.52 -10.78 15.30
N ASP A 60 -13.44 -12.10 15.15
CA ASP A 60 -12.68 -13.03 15.96
C ASP A 60 -11.79 -13.84 15.02
N ALA A 61 -10.49 -13.67 15.14
CA ALA A 61 -9.49 -14.44 14.41
C ALA A 61 -8.93 -15.56 15.30
N ASP A 62 -8.73 -16.73 14.71
CA ASP A 62 -8.03 -17.88 15.30
C ASP A 62 -6.85 -18.22 14.37
N PRO A 63 -5.65 -17.67 14.64
CA PRO A 63 -4.48 -17.87 13.79
C PRO A 63 -4.09 -19.35 13.65
N ALA A 64 -4.29 -20.17 14.70
CA ALA A 64 -3.96 -21.60 14.67
C ALA A 64 -4.87 -22.37 13.72
N LYS A 65 -6.16 -22.02 13.66
CA LYS A 65 -7.12 -22.60 12.71
C LYS A 65 -7.12 -21.90 11.35
N ARG A 66 -6.51 -20.71 11.27
CA ARG A 66 -6.58 -19.79 10.11
C ARG A 66 -8.03 -19.44 9.75
N GLU A 67 -8.86 -19.27 10.77
CA GLU A 67 -10.26 -18.92 10.61
C GLU A 67 -10.53 -17.51 11.16
N VAL A 68 -11.39 -16.77 10.46
CA VAL A 68 -11.95 -15.51 10.95
C VAL A 68 -13.47 -15.58 10.88
N LYS A 69 -14.14 -15.16 11.95
CA LYS A 69 -15.61 -15.08 12.00
C LYS A 69 -16.03 -13.77 12.62
N GLY A 70 -17.18 -13.24 12.23
CA GLY A 70 -17.65 -12.00 12.82
C GLY A 70 -18.83 -11.38 12.10
N LYS A 71 -19.04 -10.10 12.36
CA LYS A 71 -20.08 -9.28 11.75
C LYS A 71 -19.50 -7.94 11.34
N VAL A 72 -20.01 -7.43 10.23
CA VAL A 72 -19.74 -6.08 9.75
C VAL A 72 -21.07 -5.38 9.53
N GLN A 73 -21.22 -4.20 10.10
CA GLN A 73 -22.32 -3.29 9.81
C GLN A 73 -21.76 -2.07 9.10
N VAL A 74 -22.40 -1.66 8.01
CA VAL A 74 -22.15 -0.36 7.36
C VAL A 74 -23.42 0.49 7.48
N GLU A 75 -23.25 1.70 7.99
CA GLU A 75 -24.27 2.73 8.06
C GLU A 75 -23.86 3.88 7.14
N LEU A 76 -24.73 4.30 6.21
CA LEU A 76 -24.43 5.42 5.33
C LEU A 76 -25.67 6.27 5.06
N THR A 77 -25.43 7.55 4.76
CA THR A 77 -26.47 8.45 4.24
C THR A 77 -26.48 8.38 2.72
N VAL A 78 -27.63 8.08 2.11
CA VAL A 78 -27.77 8.05 0.65
C VAL A 78 -27.61 9.45 0.09
N LYS A 79 -26.64 9.65 -0.81
CA LYS A 79 -26.37 10.94 -1.47
C LYS A 79 -26.79 10.92 -2.94
N GLY A 80 -27.21 12.08 -3.43
CA GLY A 80 -27.50 12.33 -4.84
C GLY A 80 -28.83 11.74 -5.29
N ARG A 81 -28.80 10.52 -5.84
CA ARG A 81 -29.96 9.83 -6.43
C ARG A 81 -30.43 8.67 -5.56
N THR A 82 -31.71 8.31 -5.71
CA THR A 82 -32.30 7.10 -5.13
C THR A 82 -31.47 5.87 -5.47
N ARG A 83 -31.28 4.97 -4.50
CA ARG A 83 -30.49 3.74 -4.64
C ARG A 83 -31.41 2.53 -4.52
N SER A 84 -31.42 1.69 -5.54
CA SER A 84 -32.09 0.37 -5.53
C SER A 84 -31.17 -0.76 -5.08
N GLU A 85 -29.88 -0.49 -4.93
CA GLU A 85 -28.87 -1.49 -4.61
C GLU A 85 -27.63 -0.85 -3.94
N LEU A 86 -26.89 -1.68 -3.22
CA LEU A 86 -25.55 -1.37 -2.71
C LEU A 86 -24.57 -2.49 -3.07
N PHE A 87 -23.30 -2.14 -3.11
CA PHE A 87 -22.22 -3.06 -3.43
C PHE A 87 -21.22 -3.13 -2.29
N LEU A 88 -20.74 -4.34 -1.99
CA LEU A 88 -19.64 -4.61 -1.09
C LEU A 88 -18.61 -5.50 -1.80
N ARG A 89 -17.33 -5.18 -1.67
CA ARG A 89 -16.25 -5.95 -2.28
C ARG A 89 -15.37 -6.59 -1.21
N VAL A 90 -15.00 -7.85 -1.45
CA VAL A 90 -14.10 -8.68 -0.63
C VAL A 90 -12.98 -9.22 -1.51
N THR A 91 -11.84 -8.53 -1.53
CA THR A 91 -10.72 -8.80 -2.45
C THR A 91 -10.08 -10.19 -2.30
N PRO A 92 -10.05 -10.85 -1.12
CA PRO A 92 -9.51 -12.20 -1.01
C PRO A 92 -10.20 -13.24 -1.89
N ASN A 93 -11.43 -12.95 -2.35
CA ASN A 93 -12.15 -13.84 -3.24
C ASN A 93 -11.64 -13.85 -4.70
N ALA A 94 -10.72 -12.95 -5.06
CA ALA A 94 -10.06 -12.96 -6.37
C ALA A 94 -9.22 -14.23 -6.56
N SER A 95 -8.60 -14.73 -5.49
CA SER A 95 -7.79 -15.95 -5.48
C SER A 95 -8.57 -17.19 -5.01
N GLY A 96 -9.87 -17.23 -5.31
CA GLY A 96 -10.82 -18.28 -4.92
C GLY A 96 -11.64 -17.90 -3.70
N ARG A 97 -12.74 -18.63 -3.42
CA ARG A 97 -13.70 -18.27 -2.36
C ARG A 97 -13.10 -18.42 -0.94
N ARG A 98 -12.44 -17.37 -0.45
CA ARG A 98 -11.82 -17.29 0.89
C ARG A 98 -12.74 -16.69 1.95
N VAL A 99 -13.61 -15.77 1.55
CA VAL A 99 -14.54 -15.03 2.42
C VAL A 99 -15.97 -15.28 1.99
N THR A 100 -16.82 -15.65 2.95
CA THR A 100 -18.26 -15.82 2.76
C THR A 100 -19.01 -14.84 3.64
N LEU A 101 -19.82 -14.00 2.98
CA LEU A 101 -20.84 -13.18 3.63
C LEU A 101 -22.17 -13.93 3.68
N SER A 102 -22.88 -13.82 4.80
CA SER A 102 -24.19 -14.44 5.07
C SER A 102 -25.04 -13.58 6.01
N GLU A 103 -26.26 -14.04 6.30
CA GLU A 103 -27.18 -13.39 7.26
C GLU A 103 -27.39 -11.89 7.01
N ALA A 104 -27.41 -11.49 5.74
CA ALA A 104 -27.47 -10.08 5.39
C ALA A 104 -28.79 -9.46 5.82
N ARG A 105 -28.72 -8.24 6.36
CA ARG A 105 -29.89 -7.44 6.74
C ARG A 105 -29.78 -6.04 6.17
N PHE A 106 -30.88 -5.56 5.60
CA PHE A 106 -31.10 -4.17 5.23
C PHE A 106 -32.09 -3.56 6.22
N ASN A 107 -31.66 -2.54 6.97
CA ASN A 107 -32.46 -1.88 8.02
C ASN A 107 -33.12 -2.89 9.00
N GLY A 108 -32.36 -3.95 9.35
CA GLY A 108 -32.79 -5.02 10.26
C GLY A 108 -33.57 -6.16 9.60
N GLN A 109 -34.08 -5.96 8.38
CA GLN A 109 -34.82 -6.97 7.63
C GLN A 109 -33.88 -7.87 6.82
N PRO A 110 -34.06 -9.20 6.81
CA PRO A 110 -33.25 -10.09 5.98
C PRO A 110 -33.29 -9.69 4.51
N VAL A 111 -32.13 -9.73 3.84
CA VAL A 111 -32.00 -9.44 2.41
C VAL A 111 -31.13 -10.52 1.74
N ALA A 112 -31.44 -10.85 0.49
CA ALA A 112 -30.62 -11.77 -0.29
C ALA A 112 -29.32 -11.09 -0.75
N LEU A 113 -28.23 -11.85 -0.75
CA LEU A 113 -26.96 -11.42 -1.32
C LEU A 113 -26.81 -12.00 -2.73
N GLU A 114 -26.53 -11.13 -3.68
CA GLU A 114 -26.26 -11.50 -5.07
C GLU A 114 -24.76 -11.33 -5.35
N ARG A 115 -24.19 -12.19 -6.19
CA ARG A 115 -22.75 -12.23 -6.43
C ARG A 115 -22.45 -12.12 -7.93
N PRO A 116 -22.45 -10.89 -8.49
CA PRO A 116 -22.17 -10.68 -9.91
C PRO A 116 -20.73 -11.07 -10.29
N GLU A 117 -19.78 -10.95 -9.37
CA GLU A 117 -18.37 -11.30 -9.56
C GLU A 117 -17.84 -12.05 -8.32
N PRO A 118 -16.68 -12.74 -8.40
CA PRO A 118 -16.10 -13.43 -7.25
C PRO A 118 -15.89 -12.53 -6.02
N THR A 119 -15.41 -11.31 -6.23
CA THR A 119 -15.12 -10.34 -5.16
C THR A 119 -16.28 -9.41 -4.86
N LEU A 120 -17.28 -9.28 -5.73
CA LEU A 120 -18.37 -8.31 -5.60
C LEU A 120 -19.65 -8.96 -5.08
N VAL A 121 -20.27 -8.31 -4.09
CA VAL A 121 -21.57 -8.66 -3.54
C VAL A 121 -22.53 -7.49 -3.76
N ARG A 122 -23.64 -7.76 -4.43
CA ARG A 122 -24.75 -6.84 -4.65
C ARG A 122 -25.86 -7.11 -3.64
N ILE A 123 -26.39 -6.05 -3.06
CA ILE A 123 -27.45 -6.07 -2.03
C ILE A 123 -28.61 -5.23 -2.55
N PRO A 124 -29.74 -5.84 -2.97
CA PRO A 124 -30.95 -5.12 -3.33
C PRO A 124 -31.50 -4.31 -2.15
N LEU A 125 -31.98 -3.10 -2.41
CA LEU A 125 -32.66 -2.26 -1.43
C LEU A 125 -34.14 -2.22 -1.75
N GLU A 126 -34.95 -2.88 -0.92
CA GLU A 126 -36.40 -2.91 -1.06
C GLU A 126 -37.09 -2.43 0.23
N PRO A 127 -37.80 -1.27 0.19
CA PRO A 127 -37.91 -0.35 -0.94
C PRO A 127 -36.58 0.36 -1.26
N PRO A 128 -36.42 0.94 -2.47
CA PRO A 128 -35.27 1.77 -2.80
C PRO A 128 -35.06 2.91 -1.79
N ALA A 129 -33.80 3.20 -1.48
CA ALA A 129 -33.43 4.20 -0.49
C ALA A 129 -33.30 5.58 -1.13
N GLU A 130 -34.09 6.54 -0.65
CA GLU A 130 -34.12 7.92 -1.17
C GLU A 130 -32.93 8.77 -0.67
N PRO A 131 -32.52 9.81 -1.41
CA PRO A 131 -31.50 10.74 -0.95
C PRO A 131 -31.83 11.34 0.43
N GLY A 132 -30.82 11.44 1.30
CA GLY A 132 -30.95 11.91 2.69
C GLY A 132 -31.43 10.84 3.68
N THR A 133 -31.79 9.64 3.23
CA THR A 133 -32.10 8.52 4.13
C THR A 133 -30.85 7.82 4.62
N VAL A 134 -30.89 7.30 5.85
CA VAL A 134 -29.83 6.46 6.42
C VAL A 134 -30.14 5.00 6.13
N VAL A 135 -29.19 4.31 5.51
CA VAL A 135 -29.24 2.88 5.22
C VAL A 135 -28.28 2.15 6.15
N ARG A 136 -28.72 1.04 6.72
CA ARG A 136 -27.90 0.10 7.47
C ARG A 136 -27.88 -1.25 6.80
N ILE A 137 -26.68 -1.74 6.50
CA ILE A 137 -26.43 -3.09 6.03
C ILE A 137 -25.64 -3.83 7.10
N GLU A 138 -26.11 -5.01 7.50
CA GLU A 138 -25.38 -5.92 8.37
C GLU A 138 -25.09 -7.21 7.63
N VAL A 139 -23.89 -7.75 7.75
CA VAL A 139 -23.51 -9.06 7.21
C VAL A 139 -22.73 -9.85 8.26
N ALA A 140 -23.04 -11.14 8.38
CA ALA A 140 -22.14 -12.09 9.03
C ALA A 140 -21.02 -12.46 8.06
N LEU A 141 -19.82 -12.66 8.61
CA LEU A 141 -18.62 -12.96 7.87
C LEU A 141 -17.97 -14.23 8.42
N GLN A 142 -17.56 -15.11 7.50
CA GLN A 142 -16.65 -16.21 7.78
C GLN A 142 -15.56 -16.25 6.71
N ALA A 143 -14.31 -16.41 7.13
CA ALA A 143 -13.18 -16.52 6.23
C ALA A 143 -12.21 -17.63 6.65
N THR A 144 -11.55 -18.21 5.65
CA THR A 144 -10.47 -19.18 5.83
C THR A 144 -9.20 -18.62 5.17
N VAL A 145 -8.19 -18.35 5.99
CA VAL A 145 -6.94 -17.74 5.56
C VAL A 145 -6.00 -18.83 5.00
N PRO A 146 -5.53 -18.72 3.75
CA PRO A 146 -4.58 -19.67 3.18
C PRO A 146 -3.23 -19.59 3.93
N PRO A 147 -2.40 -20.65 3.86
CA PRO A 147 -1.05 -20.57 4.38
C PRO A 147 -0.23 -19.63 3.48
N GLY A 148 0.66 -18.85 4.07
CA GLY A 148 1.62 -18.03 3.33
C GLY A 148 2.51 -18.89 2.44
N LYS A 149 2.91 -18.33 1.31
CA LYS A 149 3.85 -18.98 0.39
C LYS A 149 5.23 -19.05 1.04
N LYS A 150 5.95 -20.17 0.86
CA LYS A 150 7.28 -20.39 1.46
C LYS A 150 8.37 -19.50 0.83
N ASN A 151 8.16 -19.01 -0.38
CA ASN A 151 9.06 -18.09 -1.06
C ASN A 151 8.59 -16.65 -0.77
N ALA A 152 8.80 -16.20 0.47
CA ALA A 152 8.46 -14.84 0.91
C ALA A 152 9.49 -13.86 0.33
N GLY A 153 9.04 -12.96 -0.57
CA GLY A 153 9.74 -11.82 -1.18
C GLY A 153 11.15 -12.05 -1.77
N SER A 154 11.34 -11.84 -3.07
CA SER A 154 12.68 -11.64 -3.65
C SER A 154 13.07 -10.16 -3.58
N LEU A 155 14.37 -9.85 -3.48
CA LEU A 155 14.87 -8.47 -3.57
C LEU A 155 14.49 -7.81 -4.89
N LEU A 156 14.46 -8.59 -5.98
CA LEU A 156 14.04 -8.09 -7.29
C LEU A 156 12.65 -7.47 -7.19
N GLY A 157 11.70 -8.11 -6.52
CA GLY A 157 10.35 -7.54 -6.43
C GLY A 157 10.28 -6.27 -5.58
N ALA A 158 11.19 -6.09 -4.61
CA ALA A 158 11.27 -4.85 -3.82
C ALA A 158 11.82 -3.64 -4.60
N ILE A 159 12.41 -3.87 -5.78
CA ILE A 159 12.75 -2.82 -6.76
C ILE A 159 11.77 -2.85 -7.95
N GLY A 160 10.57 -3.42 -7.75
CA GLY A 160 9.52 -3.56 -8.76
C GLY A 160 9.69 -4.78 -9.68
N ALA A 161 10.82 -5.46 -9.70
CA ALA A 161 11.08 -6.56 -10.63
C ALA A 161 10.59 -7.93 -10.10
N SER A 162 9.46 -8.42 -10.59
CA SER A 162 9.04 -9.84 -10.60
C SER A 162 8.35 -10.47 -9.36
N GLY A 163 7.46 -11.41 -9.67
CA GLY A 163 6.60 -12.25 -8.82
C GLY A 163 5.42 -12.79 -9.65
N PRO A 164 4.76 -13.93 -9.33
CA PRO A 164 3.52 -14.29 -10.04
C PRO A 164 2.37 -13.36 -9.63
N ALA A 165 1.38 -13.19 -10.50
CA ALA A 165 0.13 -12.51 -10.13
C ALA A 165 -0.46 -13.12 -8.86
N GLY A 166 -0.90 -12.28 -7.93
CA GLY A 166 -1.34 -12.72 -6.62
C GLY A 166 -1.72 -11.58 -5.70
N ASP A 167 -2.05 -11.92 -4.45
CA ASP A 167 -2.42 -10.96 -3.43
C ASP A 167 -1.23 -10.51 -2.58
N TYR A 168 0.00 -10.86 -2.97
CA TYR A 168 1.26 -10.50 -2.28
C TYR A 168 1.36 -10.96 -0.83
N GLY A 169 0.55 -11.96 -0.43
CA GLY A 169 0.48 -12.41 0.97
C GLY A 169 -0.37 -11.48 1.85
N SER A 170 -1.11 -10.55 1.25
CA SER A 170 -2.04 -9.65 1.93
C SER A 170 -3.18 -10.41 2.64
N PHE A 171 -3.58 -11.59 2.16
CA PHE A 171 -4.50 -12.47 2.86
C PHE A 171 -3.88 -13.86 3.10
N ALA A 172 -2.94 -13.94 4.05
CA ALA A 172 -2.17 -15.15 4.31
C ALA A 172 -1.82 -15.36 5.79
N ALA A 173 -1.51 -16.61 6.14
CA ALA A 173 -1.14 -17.02 7.50
C ALA A 173 0.24 -17.68 7.57
N SER A 174 1.06 -17.25 8.51
CA SER A 174 2.27 -17.93 8.96
C SER A 174 2.12 -18.40 10.42
N ALA A 175 3.17 -18.98 11.01
CA ALA A 175 3.12 -19.49 12.38
C ALA A 175 2.89 -18.38 13.43
N ASP A 176 3.41 -17.17 13.16
CA ASP A 176 3.42 -16.05 14.11
C ASP A 176 2.84 -14.76 13.50
N PHE A 177 2.22 -14.86 12.32
CA PHE A 177 1.61 -13.72 11.63
C PHE A 177 0.34 -14.12 10.87
N LEU A 178 -0.66 -13.25 10.86
CA LEU A 178 -1.88 -13.37 10.07
C LEU A 178 -2.16 -12.03 9.40
N SER A 179 -2.18 -12.03 8.07
CA SER A 179 -2.61 -10.90 7.27
C SER A 179 -4.08 -11.08 6.89
N LEU A 180 -4.92 -10.10 7.20
CA LEU A 180 -6.36 -10.12 6.95
C LEU A 180 -6.80 -8.97 6.03
N VAL A 181 -5.90 -8.51 5.15
CA VAL A 181 -6.22 -7.44 4.18
C VAL A 181 -7.41 -7.86 3.32
N GLY A 182 -8.32 -6.92 3.07
CA GLY A 182 -9.51 -7.16 2.26
C GLY A 182 -10.57 -8.07 2.87
N VAL A 183 -10.37 -8.57 4.11
CA VAL A 183 -11.39 -9.39 4.78
C VAL A 183 -12.65 -8.57 5.07
N VAL A 184 -12.50 -7.27 5.35
CA VAL A 184 -13.62 -6.38 5.63
C VAL A 184 -14.31 -6.06 4.31
N PRO A 185 -15.62 -6.36 4.15
CA PRO A 185 -16.36 -5.99 2.96
C PRO A 185 -16.53 -4.47 2.90
N MET A 186 -15.95 -3.83 1.88
CA MET A 186 -15.94 -2.38 1.72
C MET A 186 -16.68 -1.97 0.45
N MET A 187 -17.29 -0.78 0.46
CA MET A 187 -18.02 -0.24 -0.70
C MET A 187 -17.03 0.23 -1.78
N PRO A 188 -17.02 -0.39 -2.98
CA PRO A 188 -16.22 0.12 -4.08
C PRO A 188 -16.76 1.48 -4.56
N PRO A 189 -15.91 2.33 -5.15
CA PRO A 189 -16.36 3.54 -5.82
C PRO A 189 -17.27 3.17 -7.00
N LEU A 190 -18.13 4.10 -7.39
CA LEU A 190 -19.02 3.91 -8.53
C LEU A 190 -18.59 4.84 -9.67
N ASN A 191 -18.61 4.35 -10.90
CA ASN A 191 -18.41 5.17 -12.10
C ASN A 191 -19.64 6.07 -12.37
N GLU A 192 -19.58 6.89 -13.43
CA GLU A 192 -20.63 7.85 -13.78
C GLU A 192 -22.00 7.19 -14.06
N ASP A 193 -21.99 5.97 -14.60
CA ASP A 193 -23.20 5.15 -14.83
C ASP A 193 -23.75 4.55 -13.52
N GLY A 194 -22.93 4.54 -12.47
CA GLY A 194 -23.21 3.97 -11.16
C GLY A 194 -22.90 2.48 -11.05
N GLN A 195 -22.09 1.95 -11.96
CA GLN A 195 -21.51 0.62 -11.82
C GLN A 195 -20.31 0.70 -10.87
N PRO A 196 -20.11 -0.33 -10.02
CA PRO A 196 -18.93 -0.39 -9.17
C PRO A 196 -17.66 -0.52 -10.01
N TRP A 197 -16.59 0.11 -9.56
CA TRP A 197 -15.26 -0.10 -10.12
C TRP A 197 -14.88 -1.57 -10.07
N GLU A 198 -14.08 -1.99 -11.05
CA GLU A 198 -13.65 -3.38 -11.19
C GLU A 198 -12.86 -3.85 -9.96
N GLY A 199 -12.92 -5.16 -9.72
CA GLY A 199 -12.12 -5.78 -8.65
C GLY A 199 -10.69 -6.07 -9.10
N PRO A 200 -9.86 -6.61 -8.19
CA PRO A 200 -8.50 -7.00 -8.55
C PRO A 200 -8.49 -7.97 -9.71
N SER A 201 -7.76 -7.60 -10.76
CA SER A 201 -7.47 -8.40 -11.95
C SER A 201 -5.98 -8.26 -12.28
N GLY A 202 -5.34 -9.35 -12.71
CA GLY A 202 -3.91 -9.30 -13.07
C GLY A 202 -2.95 -9.03 -11.91
N ILE A 203 -2.04 -8.07 -12.12
CA ILE A 203 -0.90 -7.71 -11.27
C ILE A 203 -1.02 -6.24 -10.88
N GLY A 204 -0.86 -5.92 -9.60
CA GLY A 204 -0.96 -4.56 -9.05
C GLY A 204 -1.84 -4.55 -7.81
N ASP A 205 -2.28 -3.37 -7.38
CA ASP A 205 -3.05 -3.24 -6.15
C ASP A 205 -4.39 -3.98 -6.19
N LEU A 206 -4.92 -4.20 -4.99
CA LEU A 206 -6.13 -4.99 -4.82
C LEU A 206 -7.39 -4.19 -5.11
N ALA A 207 -7.53 -3.02 -4.47
CA ALA A 207 -8.66 -2.11 -4.63
C ALA A 207 -8.43 -0.85 -3.79
N LEU A 208 -9.06 0.25 -4.20
CA LEU A 208 -9.32 1.41 -3.35
C LEU A 208 -10.82 1.61 -3.16
N TYR A 209 -11.21 2.22 -2.04
CA TYR A 209 -12.62 2.42 -1.69
C TYR A 209 -12.94 3.88 -1.34
N GLU A 210 -14.22 4.15 -1.15
CA GLU A 210 -14.71 5.46 -0.70
C GLU A 210 -14.22 5.79 0.72
N PRO A 211 -13.87 7.06 1.03
CA PRO A 211 -13.48 7.46 2.37
C PRO A 211 -14.56 7.17 3.40
N SER A 212 -14.17 6.59 4.54
CA SER A 212 -15.08 6.09 5.55
C SER A 212 -14.59 6.33 6.98
N ASN A 213 -15.52 6.21 7.92
CA ASN A 213 -15.28 6.08 9.35
C ASN A 213 -15.33 4.60 9.72
N VAL A 214 -14.42 4.14 10.57
CA VAL A 214 -14.33 2.73 10.96
C VAL A 214 -14.15 2.62 12.47
N LEU A 215 -15.01 1.82 13.10
CA LEU A 215 -14.80 1.27 14.44
C LEU A 215 -14.57 -0.23 14.33
N GLY A 216 -13.32 -0.64 14.48
CA GLY A 216 -12.91 -2.04 14.43
C GLY A 216 -12.71 -2.63 15.80
N SER A 217 -13.20 -3.85 16.01
CA SER A 217 -12.95 -4.65 17.21
C SER A 217 -12.56 -6.08 16.83
N ILE A 218 -11.33 -6.45 17.12
CA ILE A 218 -10.73 -7.71 16.69
C ILE A 218 -10.35 -8.53 17.92
N GLY A 219 -10.96 -9.70 18.06
CA GLY A 219 -10.64 -10.67 19.10
C GLY A 219 -9.62 -11.69 18.60
N VAL A 220 -8.62 -12.00 19.42
CA VAL A 220 -7.55 -12.96 19.14
C VAL A 220 -7.20 -13.76 20.40
N PRO A 221 -6.57 -14.95 20.31
CA PRO A 221 -6.07 -15.65 21.50
C PRO A 221 -5.06 -14.80 22.28
N SER A 222 -5.02 -14.95 23.59
CA SER A 222 -4.03 -14.26 24.44
C SER A 222 -2.59 -14.56 23.99
N GLY A 223 -1.73 -13.54 24.04
CA GLY A 223 -0.36 -13.60 23.52
C GLY A 223 -0.21 -13.22 22.05
N TRP A 224 -1.31 -13.03 21.31
CA TRP A 224 -1.31 -12.37 20.01
C TRP A 224 -1.69 -10.90 20.17
N GLU A 225 -1.14 -10.07 19.28
CA GLU A 225 -1.46 -8.65 19.18
C GLU A 225 -2.09 -8.34 17.82
N VAL A 226 -2.91 -7.26 17.78
CA VAL A 226 -3.55 -6.78 16.56
C VAL A 226 -2.97 -5.43 16.17
N HIS A 227 -2.74 -5.23 14.88
CA HIS A 227 -2.31 -3.98 14.27
C HIS A 227 -3.29 -3.63 13.15
N ALA A 228 -3.92 -2.47 13.24
CA ALA A 228 -4.86 -2.00 12.22
C ALA A 228 -4.70 -0.48 12.03
N THR A 229 -5.25 0.02 10.92
CA THR A 229 -5.37 1.45 10.67
C THR A 229 -6.18 2.15 11.76
N GLY A 230 -5.79 3.36 12.16
CA GLY A 230 -6.51 4.17 13.14
C GLY A 230 -5.88 4.21 14.54
N GLU A 231 -6.52 4.98 15.41
CA GLU A 231 -6.14 5.12 16.82
C GLU A 231 -6.53 3.86 17.59
N ALA A 232 -5.59 3.31 18.35
CA ALA A 232 -5.89 2.20 19.25
C ALA A 232 -6.68 2.71 20.46
N LEU A 233 -7.87 2.15 20.68
CA LEU A 233 -8.74 2.47 21.81
C LEU A 233 -8.43 1.63 23.06
N GLY A 234 -7.54 0.65 22.92
CA GLY A 234 -7.05 -0.19 24.01
C GLY A 234 -7.29 -1.69 23.79
N GLU A 235 -6.73 -2.47 24.72
CA GLU A 235 -6.91 -3.92 24.83
C GLU A 235 -7.88 -4.22 25.97
N LEU A 236 -8.87 -5.05 25.70
CA LEU A 236 -9.76 -5.60 26.70
C LEU A 236 -9.52 -7.11 26.82
N PRO A 237 -9.18 -7.63 28.01
CA PRO A 237 -9.13 -9.06 28.24
C PRO A 237 -10.54 -9.64 28.00
N GLY A 238 -10.62 -10.62 27.12
CA GLY A 238 -11.84 -11.36 26.81
C GLY A 238 -12.04 -12.56 27.72
N LYS A 239 -13.12 -13.30 27.48
CA LYS A 239 -13.33 -14.62 28.10
C LYS A 239 -12.51 -15.68 27.36
N ASP A 240 -12.31 -16.83 28.01
CA ASP A 240 -11.76 -18.04 27.38
C ASP A 240 -10.35 -17.89 26.78
N GLY A 241 -9.49 -17.10 27.42
CA GLY A 241 -8.09 -16.92 27.00
C GLY A 241 -7.95 -16.14 25.68
N ARG A 242 -8.85 -15.19 25.42
CA ARG A 242 -8.79 -14.26 24.28
C ARG A 242 -8.57 -12.83 24.76
N SER A 243 -7.93 -11.99 23.96
CA SER A 243 -7.91 -10.54 24.11
C SER A 243 -8.65 -9.88 22.94
N ARG A 244 -9.18 -8.68 23.16
CA ARG A 244 -9.90 -7.90 22.15
C ARG A 244 -9.29 -6.52 22.02
N PHE A 245 -8.94 -6.15 20.79
CA PHE A 245 -8.32 -4.87 20.46
C PHE A 245 -9.31 -4.05 19.66
N SER A 246 -9.44 -2.76 19.99
CA SER A 246 -10.34 -1.85 19.31
C SER A 246 -9.60 -0.68 18.68
N PHE A 247 -10.04 -0.26 17.49
CA PHE A 247 -9.45 0.80 16.69
C PHE A 247 -10.53 1.75 16.17
N ALA A 248 -10.21 3.03 16.11
CA ALA A 248 -11.05 4.07 15.52
C ALA A 248 -10.29 4.80 14.41
N ALA A 249 -10.83 4.78 13.20
CA ALA A 249 -10.27 5.43 12.03
C ALA A 249 -11.32 6.31 11.35
N SER A 250 -10.86 7.39 10.73
CA SER A 250 -11.69 8.30 9.93
C SER A 250 -10.92 8.75 8.70
N LEU A 251 -11.66 9.03 7.61
CA LEU A 251 -11.12 9.34 6.28
C LEU A 251 -10.15 8.28 5.81
N VAL A 252 -10.54 7.02 6.00
CA VAL A 252 -9.80 5.87 5.49
C VAL A 252 -10.60 5.16 4.42
N ARG A 253 -9.92 4.76 3.36
CA ARG A 253 -10.41 4.01 2.22
C ARG A 253 -10.33 2.53 2.51
N ASP A 254 -9.39 2.07 3.32
CA ASP A 254 -9.32 0.67 3.73
C ASP A 254 -9.11 0.53 5.26
N PHE A 255 -9.36 -0.68 5.76
CA PHE A 255 -9.12 -1.06 7.15
C PHE A 255 -8.39 -2.42 7.19
N PRO A 256 -7.09 -2.45 6.85
CA PRO A 256 -6.31 -3.67 6.96
C PRO A 256 -6.16 -4.08 8.43
N VAL A 257 -6.10 -5.38 8.65
CA VAL A 257 -5.88 -5.97 9.97
C VAL A 257 -4.75 -6.98 9.89
N PHE A 258 -3.75 -6.81 10.74
CA PHE A 258 -2.64 -7.75 10.92
C PHE A 258 -2.67 -8.28 12.34
N VAL A 259 -2.33 -9.56 12.51
CA VAL A 259 -2.21 -10.19 13.82
C VAL A 259 -0.84 -10.82 13.93
N SER A 260 -0.12 -10.55 15.01
CA SER A 260 1.25 -11.02 15.18
C SER A 260 1.49 -11.59 16.57
N ARG A 261 2.44 -12.51 16.70
CA ARG A 261 2.91 -13.04 17.99
C ARG A 261 4.41 -12.90 18.12
N GLY A 262 4.88 -12.40 19.27
CA GLY A 262 6.32 -12.27 19.55
C GLY A 262 7.02 -11.11 18.82
N TYR A 263 6.25 -10.19 18.23
CA TYR A 263 6.79 -8.97 17.62
C TYR A 263 7.12 -7.93 18.70
N GLN A 264 8.11 -7.10 18.41
CA GLN A 264 8.53 -5.95 19.21
C GLN A 264 8.07 -4.66 18.54
N LYS A 265 8.09 -3.56 19.30
CA LYS A 265 7.72 -2.23 18.82
C LYS A 265 8.76 -1.20 19.18
N ALA A 266 8.96 -0.23 18.29
CA ALA A 266 9.65 1.01 18.58
C ALA A 266 8.80 2.18 18.07
N SER A 267 8.83 3.31 18.75
CA SER A 267 8.02 4.48 18.37
C SER A 267 8.80 5.78 18.42
N THR A 268 8.33 6.75 17.63
CA THR A 268 8.79 8.14 17.64
C THR A 268 7.62 9.06 17.31
N THR A 269 7.79 10.37 17.48
CA THR A 269 6.80 11.37 17.07
C THR A 269 7.44 12.37 16.11
N VAL A 270 6.80 12.60 14.97
CA VAL A 270 7.22 13.58 13.96
C VAL A 270 6.01 14.39 13.52
N ASN A 271 6.10 15.72 13.53
CA ASN A 271 5.02 16.64 13.12
C ASN A 271 3.64 16.34 13.76
N GLY A 272 3.64 15.91 15.02
CA GLY A 272 2.43 15.54 15.76
C GLY A 272 1.81 14.20 15.36
N VAL A 273 2.52 13.39 14.56
CA VAL A 273 2.18 12.01 14.21
C VAL A 273 3.01 11.06 15.07
N THR A 274 2.37 10.18 15.83
CA THR A 274 3.04 9.07 16.52
C THR A 274 3.25 7.93 15.54
N VAL A 275 4.51 7.64 15.24
CA VAL A 275 4.92 6.59 14.33
C VAL A 275 5.34 5.37 15.15
N GLU A 276 4.78 4.21 14.84
CA GLU A 276 5.12 2.92 15.45
C GLU A 276 5.67 1.96 14.39
N SER A 277 6.84 1.38 14.63
CA SER A 277 7.40 0.29 13.84
C SER A 277 7.26 -1.00 14.62
N VAL A 278 6.64 -2.00 13.98
CA VAL A 278 6.34 -3.32 14.54
C VAL A 278 7.13 -4.37 13.76
N PHE A 279 7.99 -5.12 14.43
CA PHE A 279 8.99 -6.00 13.77
C PHE A 279 9.28 -7.25 14.61
N THR A 280 9.86 -8.28 14.02
CA THR A 280 10.25 -9.49 14.75
C THR A 280 11.43 -9.22 15.70
N ALA A 281 11.58 -10.02 16.75
CA ALA A 281 12.72 -9.88 17.66
C ALA A 281 14.09 -10.07 16.96
N GLN A 282 14.14 -10.89 15.90
CA GLN A 282 15.34 -11.09 15.08
C GLN A 282 15.71 -9.84 14.30
N ASP A 283 14.71 -9.11 13.81
CA ASP A 283 14.89 -7.99 12.90
C ASP A 283 14.90 -6.61 13.60
N ALA A 284 15.07 -6.61 14.92
CA ALA A 284 14.96 -5.42 15.77
C ALA A 284 15.91 -4.26 15.40
N ALA A 285 17.08 -4.56 14.85
CA ALA A 285 18.02 -3.54 14.39
C ALA A 285 17.52 -2.83 13.13
N VAL A 286 16.93 -3.57 12.19
CA VAL A 286 16.39 -3.02 10.94
C VAL A 286 15.05 -2.33 11.21
N GLY A 287 14.19 -2.89 12.05
CA GLY A 287 12.93 -2.24 12.45
C GLY A 287 13.12 -0.86 13.08
N LYS A 288 14.17 -0.68 13.89
CA LYS A 288 14.54 0.66 14.41
C LYS A 288 15.04 1.63 13.32
N ARG A 289 15.60 1.13 12.21
CA ARG A 289 15.98 1.96 11.05
C ARG A 289 14.77 2.28 10.19
N VAL A 290 13.90 1.31 9.93
CA VAL A 290 12.60 1.52 9.28
C VAL A 290 11.82 2.61 10.00
N LEU A 291 11.76 2.60 11.34
CA LEU A 291 11.16 3.70 12.11
C LEU A 291 11.75 5.09 11.77
N LYS A 292 13.07 5.17 11.61
CA LYS A 292 13.76 6.43 11.25
C LYS A 292 13.46 6.84 9.81
N TYR A 293 13.47 5.89 8.87
CA TYR A 293 13.12 6.14 7.47
C TYR A 293 11.68 6.62 7.33
N THR A 294 10.74 5.96 8.00
CA THR A 294 9.34 6.39 8.04
C THR A 294 9.20 7.80 8.60
N ALA A 295 9.86 8.12 9.72
CA ALA A 295 9.80 9.45 10.30
C ALA A 295 10.43 10.52 9.39
N SER A 296 11.53 10.21 8.72
CA SER A 296 12.19 11.08 7.74
C SER A 296 11.29 11.34 6.53
N ALA A 297 10.73 10.29 5.93
CA ALA A 297 9.81 10.37 4.80
C ALA A 297 8.56 11.19 5.14
N LEU A 298 7.93 10.93 6.28
CA LEU A 298 6.78 11.71 6.77
C LEU A 298 7.15 13.19 6.94
N SER A 299 8.31 13.49 7.53
CA SER A 299 8.78 14.87 7.71
C SER A 299 8.93 15.59 6.37
N GLU A 300 9.61 14.95 5.42
CA GLU A 300 9.90 15.55 4.12
C GLU A 300 8.65 15.70 3.26
N PHE A 301 7.81 14.67 3.18
CA PHE A 301 6.55 14.77 2.45
C PHE A 301 5.61 15.81 3.06
N GLU A 302 5.46 15.89 4.39
CA GLU A 302 4.62 16.93 4.98
C GLU A 302 5.14 18.34 4.70
N ARG A 303 6.46 18.53 4.73
CA ARG A 303 7.11 19.80 4.43
C ARG A 303 6.88 20.25 2.99
N ARG A 304 6.84 19.29 2.04
CA ARG A 304 6.82 19.56 0.59
C ARG A 304 5.40 19.52 0.00
N LEU A 305 4.57 18.60 0.47
CA LEU A 305 3.24 18.29 -0.08
C LEU A 305 2.10 18.79 0.81
N GLY A 306 2.37 19.13 2.07
CA GLY A 306 1.38 19.56 3.05
C GLY A 306 1.05 18.45 4.07
N PRO A 307 0.32 18.79 5.15
CA PRO A 307 0.16 17.89 6.29
C PRO A 307 -0.60 16.61 5.95
N LEU A 308 -0.22 15.50 6.59
CA LEU A 308 -1.04 14.30 6.63
C LEU A 308 -2.17 14.47 7.66
N PRO A 309 -3.34 13.87 7.40
CA PRO A 309 -4.50 13.99 8.28
C PRO A 309 -4.34 13.27 9.61
N TYR A 310 -3.53 12.22 9.66
CA TYR A 310 -3.56 11.25 10.76
C TYR A 310 -2.65 11.66 11.92
N ARG A 311 -3.03 11.24 13.13
CA ARG A 311 -2.25 11.43 14.36
C ARG A 311 -1.42 10.21 14.74
N SER A 312 -1.74 9.06 14.18
CA SER A 312 -1.00 7.81 14.33
C SER A 312 -0.61 7.27 12.96
N PHE A 313 0.58 6.68 12.88
CA PHE A 313 1.07 5.98 11.70
C PHE A 313 1.78 4.70 12.11
N ARG A 314 1.56 3.60 11.41
CA ARG A 314 2.21 2.32 11.73
C ARG A 314 2.94 1.76 10.52
N VAL A 315 4.12 1.17 10.75
CA VAL A 315 4.82 0.33 9.78
C VAL A 315 4.98 -1.05 10.38
N VAL A 316 4.45 -2.07 9.68
CA VAL A 316 4.45 -3.46 10.13
C VAL A 316 5.37 -4.28 9.24
N GLU A 317 6.37 -4.94 9.83
CA GLU A 317 7.09 -6.00 9.14
C GLU A 317 6.12 -7.15 8.83
N ALA A 318 5.99 -7.52 7.55
CA ALA A 318 5.06 -8.55 7.11
C ALA A 318 5.77 -9.60 6.23
N PRO A 319 5.43 -10.89 6.35
CA PRO A 319 5.96 -11.94 5.47
C PRO A 319 5.26 -11.91 4.10
N LEU A 320 5.49 -10.84 3.33
CA LEU A 320 4.92 -10.64 1.99
C LEU A 320 5.45 -11.70 1.01
N SER A 321 4.66 -11.99 -0.02
CA SER A 321 4.99 -12.95 -1.08
C SER A 321 4.99 -12.31 -2.46
N ASP A 322 5.38 -13.10 -3.46
CA ASP A 322 5.27 -12.72 -4.88
C ASP A 322 6.03 -11.43 -5.22
N GLY A 323 7.17 -11.23 -4.56
CA GLY A 323 8.06 -10.12 -4.83
C GLY A 323 7.73 -8.80 -4.13
N ALA A 324 6.54 -8.63 -3.54
CA ALA A 324 6.20 -7.34 -2.93
C ALA A 324 7.21 -6.88 -1.86
N GLY A 325 7.69 -5.64 -2.02
CA GLY A 325 8.57 -4.96 -1.06
C GLY A 325 7.80 -4.35 0.10
N GLY A 326 6.59 -3.85 -0.16
CA GLY A 326 5.69 -3.24 0.82
C GLY A 326 4.24 -3.27 0.33
N MET A 327 3.35 -2.72 1.15
CA MET A 327 1.96 -2.44 0.78
C MET A 327 1.46 -1.21 1.57
N GLU A 328 0.56 -0.47 0.95
CA GLU A 328 0.25 0.92 1.23
C GLU A 328 -1.20 1.14 1.72
N PHE A 329 -1.42 1.02 3.03
CA PHE A 329 -2.73 1.36 3.59
C PHE A 329 -2.67 2.70 4.32
N GLN A 330 -3.81 3.38 4.39
CA GLN A 330 -3.87 4.70 5.04
C GLN A 330 -3.58 4.60 6.53
N GLY A 331 -2.57 5.34 6.98
CA GLY A 331 -2.11 5.33 8.37
C GLY A 331 -1.41 4.03 8.80
N LEU A 332 -1.23 3.06 7.91
CA LEU A 332 -0.55 1.80 8.18
C LEU A 332 0.06 1.22 6.91
N ILE A 333 1.38 1.11 6.85
CA ILE A 333 2.09 0.44 5.75
C ILE A 333 2.70 -0.87 6.19
N THR A 334 2.98 -1.76 5.24
CA THR A 334 3.80 -2.95 5.49
C THR A 334 5.12 -2.87 4.75
N VAL A 335 6.14 -3.52 5.31
CA VAL A 335 7.44 -3.71 4.64
C VAL A 335 7.79 -5.19 4.77
N GLY A 336 8.19 -5.81 3.66
CA GLY A 336 8.43 -7.25 3.56
C GLY A 336 9.57 -7.73 4.47
N SER A 337 9.36 -8.81 5.24
CA SER A 337 10.41 -9.43 6.07
C SER A 337 11.67 -9.81 5.27
N SER A 338 11.53 -10.08 3.96
CA SER A 338 12.66 -10.34 3.06
C SER A 338 13.64 -9.16 2.99
N LEU A 339 13.14 -7.93 3.04
CA LEU A 339 13.95 -6.72 3.05
C LEU A 339 14.71 -6.54 4.36
N TYR A 340 14.06 -6.86 5.49
CA TYR A 340 14.72 -6.82 6.80
C TYR A 340 15.85 -7.83 6.86
N ARG A 341 15.55 -9.08 6.52
CA ARG A 341 16.51 -10.18 6.55
C ARG A 341 17.63 -9.97 5.55
N GLY A 342 17.31 -9.43 4.39
CA GLY A 342 18.30 -9.17 3.36
C GLY A 342 19.40 -8.21 3.79
N VAL A 343 19.05 -7.19 4.55
CA VAL A 343 20.04 -6.29 5.14
C VAL A 343 20.90 -6.98 6.21
N THR A 344 20.30 -7.87 7.02
CA THR A 344 21.03 -8.55 8.10
C THR A 344 21.91 -9.72 7.63
N ASP A 345 21.45 -10.43 6.61
CA ASP A 345 22.12 -11.56 5.98
C ASP A 345 21.87 -11.48 4.46
N PRO A 346 22.75 -10.81 3.71
CA PRO A 346 22.61 -10.71 2.25
C PRO A 346 22.53 -12.06 1.54
N ASN A 347 23.06 -13.14 2.14
CA ASN A 347 22.96 -14.48 1.57
C ASN A 347 21.54 -15.07 1.68
N SER A 348 20.76 -14.64 2.67
CA SER A 348 19.38 -15.11 2.88
C SER A 348 18.45 -14.73 1.72
N ILE A 349 18.77 -13.66 1.00
CA ILE A 349 18.01 -13.18 -0.17
C ILE A 349 18.19 -14.10 -1.38
N LEU A 350 19.35 -14.73 -1.48
CA LEU A 350 19.77 -15.51 -2.64
C LEU A 350 19.62 -17.02 -2.38
N ALA A 351 19.24 -17.40 -1.16
CA ALA A 351 18.93 -18.77 -0.77
C ALA A 351 17.70 -19.28 -1.54
N GLY A 352 17.90 -20.30 -2.37
CA GLY A 352 16.84 -20.90 -3.21
C GLY A 352 16.84 -20.46 -4.67
N VAL A 353 17.74 -19.55 -5.09
CA VAL A 353 17.99 -19.28 -6.51
C VAL A 353 18.78 -20.44 -7.11
N GLN A 354 18.24 -21.07 -8.16
CA GLN A 354 18.85 -22.23 -8.80
C GLN A 354 20.22 -21.84 -9.41
N GLY A 355 21.29 -22.56 -9.05
CA GLY A 355 22.67 -22.27 -9.48
C GLY A 355 23.47 -21.32 -8.56
N PHE A 356 22.83 -20.69 -7.57
CA PHE A 356 23.51 -19.76 -6.67
C PHE A 356 24.39 -20.44 -5.63
N GLU A 357 24.07 -21.65 -5.16
CA GLU A 357 24.95 -22.42 -4.26
C GLU A 357 26.33 -22.65 -4.89
N MET A 358 26.38 -22.91 -6.20
CA MET A 358 27.61 -23.07 -6.97
C MET A 358 28.38 -21.73 -7.09
N PHE A 359 27.68 -20.61 -7.24
CA PHE A 359 28.26 -19.27 -7.23
C PHE A 359 28.81 -18.88 -5.84
N GLN A 360 28.11 -19.26 -4.76
CA GLN A 360 28.56 -19.08 -3.37
C GLN A 360 29.82 -19.87 -3.05
N ASP A 361 29.87 -21.15 -3.46
CA ASP A 361 31.04 -21.99 -3.24
C ASP A 361 32.25 -21.49 -4.05
N MET A 362 32.01 -20.94 -5.24
CA MET A 362 33.03 -20.28 -6.04
C MET A 362 33.55 -18.98 -5.40
N LEU A 363 32.66 -18.12 -4.88
CA LEU A 363 33.06 -16.89 -4.16
C LEU A 363 33.80 -17.18 -2.85
N LYS A 364 33.41 -18.22 -2.11
CA LYS A 364 34.16 -18.71 -0.94
C LYS A 364 35.56 -19.19 -1.34
N GLY A 365 35.69 -19.86 -2.48
CA GLY A 365 36.97 -20.26 -3.05
C GLY A 365 37.89 -19.07 -3.39
N LEU A 366 37.33 -18.02 -4.00
CA LEU A 366 38.06 -16.78 -4.34
C LEU A 366 38.48 -15.96 -3.11
N SER A 367 37.62 -15.88 -2.10
CA SER A 367 37.92 -15.18 -0.84
C SER A 367 39.01 -15.90 -0.02
N ALA A 368 39.03 -17.24 -0.04
CA ALA A 368 40.09 -18.05 0.57
C ALA A 368 41.48 -17.87 -0.11
N MET A 369 41.51 -17.33 -1.33
CA MET A 369 42.74 -17.01 -2.07
C MET A 369 43.27 -15.58 -1.85
N GLY A 370 42.70 -14.82 -0.90
CA GLY A 370 43.21 -13.51 -0.48
C GLY A 370 42.64 -12.29 -1.23
N GLY A 371 41.57 -12.47 -2.00
CA GLY A 371 40.88 -11.38 -2.69
C GLY A 371 39.79 -10.71 -1.84
N ALA A 372 39.99 -9.41 -1.56
CA ALA A 372 39.05 -8.44 -0.97
C ALA A 372 38.66 -8.64 0.51
N GLY A 373 39.12 -7.72 1.36
CA GLY A 373 38.64 -7.57 2.73
C GLY A 373 37.18 -7.11 2.81
N MET A 374 36.50 -7.48 3.89
CA MET A 374 35.07 -7.26 4.12
C MET A 374 34.64 -5.77 4.16
N ASP A 375 35.55 -4.84 4.42
CA ASP A 375 35.20 -3.43 4.66
C ASP A 375 35.12 -2.54 3.39
N GLY A 376 35.49 -3.07 2.22
CA GLY A 376 35.49 -2.30 0.96
C GLY A 376 35.23 -3.09 -0.32
N GLY A 377 34.89 -4.38 -0.21
CA GLY A 377 34.63 -5.26 -1.37
C GLY A 377 33.19 -5.20 -1.91
N PRO A 378 32.88 -5.96 -2.98
CA PRO A 378 31.56 -6.04 -3.63
C PRO A 378 30.39 -6.26 -2.65
N PHE A 379 30.62 -7.02 -1.57
CA PHE A 379 29.63 -7.27 -0.52
C PHE A 379 29.25 -6.04 0.31
N ALA A 380 30.18 -5.13 0.60
CA ALA A 380 29.89 -3.90 1.34
C ALA A 380 29.04 -2.94 0.49
N ASN A 381 29.22 -2.94 -0.82
CA ASN A 381 28.37 -2.20 -1.76
C ASN A 381 26.98 -2.82 -1.85
N LEU A 382 26.87 -4.16 -1.89
CA LEU A 382 25.58 -4.85 -1.86
C LEU A 382 24.78 -4.52 -0.59
N ALA A 383 25.38 -4.60 0.60
CA ALA A 383 24.71 -4.25 1.85
C ALA A 383 24.18 -2.80 1.86
N LYS A 384 24.96 -1.85 1.31
CA LYS A 384 24.51 -0.47 1.14
C LYS A 384 23.34 -0.38 0.17
N THR A 385 23.41 -1.04 -0.99
CA THR A 385 22.29 -1.07 -1.94
C THR A 385 21.03 -1.61 -1.30
N LEU A 386 21.12 -2.70 -0.54
CA LEU A 386 20.00 -3.31 0.20
C LEU A 386 19.39 -2.35 1.23
N GLU A 387 20.23 -1.67 2.01
CA GLU A 387 19.75 -0.68 2.97
C GLU A 387 19.02 0.47 2.27
N ARG A 388 19.53 0.95 1.13
CA ARG A 388 18.84 1.98 0.34
C ARG A 388 17.54 1.45 -0.26
N THR A 389 17.47 0.18 -0.66
CA THR A 389 16.21 -0.43 -1.12
C THR A 389 15.19 -0.42 0.01
N VAL A 390 15.56 -0.77 1.24
CA VAL A 390 14.66 -0.66 2.41
C VAL A 390 14.15 0.77 2.58
N GLU A 391 15.06 1.76 2.58
CA GLU A 391 14.66 3.16 2.74
C GLU A 391 13.78 3.65 1.59
N PHE A 392 14.10 3.27 0.34
CA PHE A 392 13.33 3.60 -0.85
C PHE A 392 11.92 3.00 -0.80
N THR A 393 11.80 1.72 -0.48
CA THR A 393 10.50 1.05 -0.29
C THR A 393 9.70 1.78 0.80
N VAL A 394 10.30 2.09 1.95
CA VAL A 394 9.62 2.85 3.00
C VAL A 394 9.15 4.21 2.50
N ALA A 395 9.96 4.92 1.71
CA ALA A 395 9.58 6.20 1.13
C ALA A 395 8.45 6.07 0.10
N HIS A 396 8.44 5.01 -0.69
CA HIS A 396 7.36 4.65 -1.62
C HIS A 396 6.04 4.43 -0.88
N GLU A 397 6.02 3.53 0.11
CA GLU A 397 4.81 3.24 0.88
C GLU A 397 4.28 4.46 1.66
N VAL A 398 5.18 5.32 2.17
CA VAL A 398 4.78 6.60 2.80
C VAL A 398 4.28 7.60 1.76
N GLY A 399 4.85 7.60 0.55
CA GLY A 399 4.38 8.42 -0.57
C GLY A 399 2.92 8.12 -0.94
N HIS A 400 2.52 6.85 -0.86
CA HIS A 400 1.14 6.43 -1.10
C HIS A 400 0.12 6.98 -0.08
N GLN A 401 0.56 7.55 1.03
CA GLN A 401 -0.34 8.29 1.91
C GLN A 401 -0.89 9.54 1.23
N TYR A 402 -0.17 10.07 0.22
CA TYR A 402 -0.59 11.19 -0.61
C TYR A 402 -1.27 10.73 -1.91
N PHE A 403 -0.65 9.80 -2.64
CA PHE A 403 -1.14 9.28 -3.92
C PHE A 403 -1.75 7.88 -3.70
N ALA A 404 -2.96 7.59 -4.17
CA ALA A 404 -3.88 6.55 -3.69
C ALA A 404 -4.60 6.90 -2.37
N GLY A 405 -3.86 7.31 -1.34
CA GLY A 405 -4.42 7.68 -0.04
C GLY A 405 -5.27 8.96 -0.08
N LEU A 406 -4.61 10.13 0.00
CA LEU A 406 -5.31 11.41 -0.07
C LEU A 406 -5.90 11.68 -1.44
N VAL A 407 -5.14 11.43 -2.51
CA VAL A 407 -5.57 11.57 -3.89
C VAL A 407 -5.79 10.17 -4.44
N GLY A 408 -7.05 9.73 -4.48
CA GLY A 408 -7.38 8.40 -4.98
C GLY A 408 -7.33 8.32 -6.51
N SER A 409 -7.03 7.14 -7.03
CA SER A 409 -7.03 6.77 -8.46
C SER A 409 -7.71 5.42 -8.63
N ASP A 410 -7.98 4.99 -9.86
CA ASP A 410 -8.37 3.61 -10.14
C ASP A 410 -7.10 2.77 -10.34
N PRO A 411 -6.68 1.96 -9.35
CA PRO A 411 -5.42 1.23 -9.45
C PRO A 411 -5.49 0.04 -10.41
N ILE A 412 -6.71 -0.37 -10.83
CA ILE A 412 -6.91 -1.51 -11.73
C ILE A 412 -6.85 -1.06 -13.18
N GLN A 413 -7.54 0.03 -13.51
CA GLN A 413 -7.61 0.54 -14.88
C GLN A 413 -6.45 1.49 -15.20
N ASP A 414 -6.04 2.31 -14.23
CA ASP A 414 -5.07 3.39 -14.40
C ASP A 414 -3.88 3.25 -13.42
N PRO A 415 -3.15 2.11 -13.34
CA PRO A 415 -2.12 1.87 -12.32
C PRO A 415 -0.97 2.88 -12.32
N VAL A 416 -0.72 3.57 -13.44
CA VAL A 416 0.31 4.63 -13.49
C VAL A 416 -0.08 5.92 -12.76
N ALA A 417 -1.36 6.10 -12.41
CA ALA A 417 -1.87 7.34 -11.80
C ALA A 417 -1.33 7.57 -10.38
N ASP A 418 -1.20 6.50 -9.60
CA ASP A 418 -0.59 6.48 -8.26
C ASP A 418 0.81 5.89 -8.28
N GLU A 419 1.01 4.70 -8.85
CA GLU A 419 2.28 3.98 -8.71
C GLU A 419 3.45 4.74 -9.32
N ALA A 420 3.29 5.20 -10.56
CA ALA A 420 4.38 5.90 -11.23
C ALA A 420 4.73 7.23 -10.54
N LEU A 421 3.72 7.93 -10.01
CA LEU A 421 3.93 9.19 -9.30
C LEU A 421 4.55 8.96 -7.92
N THR A 422 4.13 7.91 -7.21
CA THR A 422 4.67 7.54 -5.91
C THR A 422 6.11 7.09 -6.01
N GLN A 423 6.42 6.26 -7.01
CA GLN A 423 7.77 5.82 -7.32
C GLN A 423 8.70 7.02 -7.60
N TYR A 424 8.25 8.01 -8.38
CA TYR A 424 9.04 9.23 -8.58
C TYR A 424 9.12 10.10 -7.30
N ALA A 425 8.06 10.15 -6.50
CA ALA A 425 8.06 10.86 -5.23
C ALA A 425 9.04 10.25 -4.21
N ALA A 426 9.26 8.94 -4.23
CA ALA A 426 10.30 8.27 -3.44
C ALA A 426 11.72 8.67 -3.91
N VAL A 427 11.94 8.85 -5.21
CA VAL A 427 13.20 9.42 -5.75
C VAL A 427 13.38 10.87 -5.29
N LEU A 428 12.32 11.69 -5.29
CA LEU A 428 12.36 13.07 -4.80
C LEU A 428 12.64 13.12 -3.28
N TYR A 429 12.02 12.25 -2.49
CA TYR A 429 12.34 12.09 -1.07
C TYR A 429 13.84 11.86 -0.88
N TYR A 430 14.40 10.94 -1.66
CA TYR A 430 15.82 10.62 -1.59
C TYR A 430 16.70 11.81 -1.97
N GLU A 431 16.28 12.63 -2.93
CA GLU A 431 16.93 13.90 -3.27
C GLU A 431 16.90 14.88 -2.10
N TRP A 432 15.76 15.01 -1.42
CA TRP A 432 15.59 15.93 -0.30
C TRP A 432 16.39 15.52 0.93
N ALA A 433 16.47 14.22 1.22
CA ALA A 433 17.15 13.67 2.39
C ALA A 433 18.67 13.51 2.17
N HIS A 434 19.09 13.07 0.97
CA HIS A 434 20.46 12.62 0.71
C HIS A 434 21.16 13.40 -0.41
N GLY A 435 20.45 14.28 -1.12
CA GLY A 435 20.98 15.13 -2.18
C GLY A 435 20.90 14.54 -3.58
N LYS A 436 21.07 15.41 -4.59
CA LYS A 436 20.93 15.08 -6.02
C LYS A 436 21.79 13.90 -6.51
N PRO A 437 23.08 13.76 -6.13
CA PRO A 437 23.88 12.63 -6.58
C PRO A 437 23.32 11.28 -6.09
N ALA A 438 22.83 11.25 -4.85
CA ALA A 438 22.27 10.05 -4.26
C ALA A 438 20.94 9.66 -4.94
N ALA A 439 20.09 10.64 -5.23
CA ALA A 439 18.85 10.44 -5.98
C ALA A 439 19.09 9.99 -7.43
N ALA A 440 20.13 10.52 -8.09
CA ALA A 440 20.48 10.10 -9.44
C ALA A 440 20.94 8.63 -9.49
N ALA A 441 21.76 8.20 -8.52
CA ALA A 441 22.16 6.81 -8.37
C ALA A 441 20.95 5.91 -8.09
N LEU A 442 20.11 6.30 -7.13
CA LEU A 442 18.87 5.57 -6.82
C LEU A 442 17.96 5.44 -8.04
N LYS A 443 17.77 6.52 -8.82
CA LYS A 443 16.96 6.48 -10.04
C LYS A 443 17.51 5.49 -11.07
N ALA A 444 18.83 5.46 -11.26
CA ALA A 444 19.46 4.49 -12.16
C ALA A 444 19.23 3.04 -11.68
N GLU A 445 19.35 2.81 -10.38
CA GLU A 445 19.27 1.48 -9.78
C GLU A 445 17.84 0.96 -9.60
N ALA A 446 16.88 1.82 -9.22
CA ALA A 446 15.51 1.43 -8.89
C ALA A 446 14.54 1.55 -10.09
N LEU A 447 14.79 2.47 -11.03
CA LEU A 447 13.89 2.69 -12.17
C LEU A 447 14.51 2.15 -13.46
N VAL A 448 15.66 2.69 -13.87
CA VAL A 448 16.26 2.36 -15.18
C VAL A 448 16.71 0.89 -15.23
N SER A 449 17.33 0.39 -14.16
CA SER A 449 17.80 -0.99 -14.12
C SER A 449 16.66 -2.02 -14.17
N ALA A 450 15.49 -1.69 -13.60
CA ALA A 450 14.31 -2.57 -13.68
C ALA A 450 13.85 -2.73 -15.14
N TYR A 451 13.81 -1.63 -15.89
CA TYR A 451 13.51 -1.66 -17.33
C TYR A 451 14.56 -2.45 -18.11
N HIS A 452 15.85 -2.17 -17.92
CA HIS A 452 16.91 -2.87 -18.65
C HIS A 452 16.99 -4.36 -18.33
N LEU A 453 16.78 -4.77 -17.08
CA LEU A 453 16.75 -6.19 -16.70
C LEU A 453 15.62 -6.93 -17.41
N TYR A 454 14.44 -6.31 -17.50
CA TYR A 454 13.31 -6.87 -18.25
C TYR A 454 13.57 -6.97 -19.76
N ARG A 455 14.17 -5.94 -20.35
CA ARG A 455 14.57 -5.98 -21.76
C ARG A 455 15.64 -7.05 -22.03
N MET A 456 16.61 -7.24 -21.13
CA MET A 456 17.65 -8.27 -21.24
C MET A 456 17.12 -9.69 -21.07
N SER A 457 16.04 -9.89 -20.31
CA SER A 457 15.39 -11.19 -20.21
C SER A 457 14.48 -11.52 -21.41
N GLY A 458 14.53 -10.73 -22.48
CA GLY A 458 13.71 -10.89 -23.68
C GLY A 458 12.31 -10.30 -23.57
N GLY A 459 12.01 -9.51 -22.55
CA GLY A 459 10.74 -8.81 -22.40
C GLY A 459 10.58 -7.68 -23.42
N GLU A 460 9.37 -7.42 -23.90
CA GLU A 460 9.03 -6.37 -24.89
C GLU A 460 8.65 -5.02 -24.24
N ASP A 461 9.13 -3.90 -24.78
CA ASP A 461 8.63 -2.57 -24.37
C ASP A 461 7.14 -2.44 -24.72
N GLY A 462 6.39 -1.70 -23.90
CA GLY A 462 4.95 -1.59 -23.99
C GLY A 462 4.42 -0.25 -23.48
N PRO A 463 3.14 0.06 -23.79
CA PRO A 463 2.42 1.13 -23.11
C PRO A 463 2.33 0.82 -21.62
N ALA A 464 2.57 1.84 -20.79
CA ALA A 464 2.46 1.73 -19.35
C ALA A 464 1.05 1.98 -18.83
N HIS A 465 0.29 2.86 -19.48
CA HIS A 465 -1.08 3.13 -19.11
C HIS A 465 -2.02 2.12 -19.76
N ARG A 466 -2.36 1.08 -19.01
CA ARG A 466 -3.36 0.07 -19.38
C ARG A 466 -3.78 -0.72 -18.14
N PRO A 467 -4.92 -1.43 -18.18
CA PRO A 467 -5.38 -2.24 -17.06
C PRO A 467 -4.36 -3.29 -16.61
N THR A 468 -4.34 -3.55 -15.31
CA THR A 468 -3.42 -4.49 -14.61
C THR A 468 -3.45 -5.91 -15.17
N GLU A 469 -4.58 -6.37 -15.71
CA GLU A 469 -4.71 -7.68 -16.36
C GLU A 469 -4.03 -7.81 -17.72
N GLN A 470 -3.66 -6.68 -18.35
CA GLN A 470 -2.99 -6.69 -19.66
C GLN A 470 -1.47 -6.87 -19.55
N PHE A 471 -0.92 -6.88 -18.33
CA PHE A 471 0.47 -7.21 -18.09
C PHE A 471 0.65 -8.73 -17.99
N SER A 472 1.58 -9.26 -18.77
CA SER A 472 1.84 -10.69 -18.88
C SER A 472 2.60 -11.27 -17.69
N SER A 473 3.33 -10.43 -16.94
CA SER A 473 4.12 -10.83 -15.79
C SER A 473 4.41 -9.65 -14.87
N SER A 474 4.67 -9.91 -13.58
CA SER A 474 5.03 -8.82 -12.67
C SER A 474 6.41 -8.24 -12.96
N MET A 475 7.23 -8.92 -13.75
CA MET A 475 8.49 -8.38 -14.23
C MET A 475 8.24 -7.30 -15.31
N GLU A 476 7.27 -7.53 -16.20
CA GLU A 476 6.80 -6.51 -17.15
C GLU A 476 6.13 -5.35 -16.40
N TYR A 477 5.20 -5.62 -15.48
CA TYR A 477 4.55 -4.57 -14.67
C TYR A 477 5.58 -3.71 -13.93
N GLY A 478 6.53 -4.37 -13.26
CA GLY A 478 7.69 -3.75 -12.63
C GLY A 478 8.47 -2.80 -13.53
N ALA A 479 8.93 -3.33 -14.65
CA ALA A 479 9.76 -2.59 -15.60
C ALA A 479 9.03 -1.42 -16.25
N ILE A 480 7.75 -1.57 -16.56
CA ILE A 480 6.98 -0.60 -17.33
C ILE A 480 6.30 0.43 -16.41
N VAL A 481 5.66 0.01 -15.31
CA VAL A 481 4.91 0.90 -14.39
C VAL A 481 5.83 1.53 -13.34
N TYR A 482 6.77 0.79 -12.76
CA TYR A 482 7.71 1.33 -11.77
C TYR A 482 9.07 1.73 -12.36
N GLY A 483 9.45 1.21 -13.52
CA GLY A 483 10.72 1.54 -14.17
C GLY A 483 10.59 2.71 -15.14
N LYS A 484 9.82 2.51 -16.22
CA LYS A 484 9.67 3.45 -17.33
C LYS A 484 8.71 4.61 -17.01
N ALA A 485 7.49 4.33 -16.58
CA ALA A 485 6.45 5.34 -16.41
C ALA A 485 6.80 6.54 -15.49
N PRO A 486 7.53 6.36 -14.36
CA PRO A 486 7.88 7.47 -13.48
C PRO A 486 8.83 8.49 -14.12
N LEU A 487 9.61 8.07 -15.13
CA LEU A 487 10.57 8.93 -15.82
C LEU A 487 9.89 10.01 -16.67
N MET A 488 8.60 9.84 -16.98
CA MET A 488 7.75 10.92 -17.51
C MET A 488 7.79 12.16 -16.59
N PHE A 489 7.73 11.96 -15.28
CA PHE A 489 7.78 13.05 -14.30
C PHE A 489 9.17 13.65 -14.16
N ASP A 490 10.23 12.87 -14.39
CA ASP A 490 11.61 13.38 -14.44
C ASP A 490 11.80 14.33 -15.62
N GLU A 491 11.31 13.97 -16.81
CA GLU A 491 11.33 14.84 -17.98
C GLU A 491 10.42 16.06 -17.82
N ALA A 492 9.21 15.88 -17.27
CA ALA A 492 8.33 16.99 -16.96
C ALA A 492 8.97 17.99 -16.00
N ARG A 493 9.67 17.51 -14.96
CA ARG A 493 10.40 18.35 -14.00
C ARG A 493 11.55 19.11 -14.66
N LYS A 494 12.31 18.49 -15.57
CA LYS A 494 13.35 19.16 -16.36
C LYS A 494 12.77 20.25 -17.24
N LEU A 495 11.61 19.99 -17.85
CA LEU A 495 10.93 20.91 -18.74
C LEU A 495 10.40 22.16 -18.02
N VAL A 496 9.70 21.99 -16.91
CA VAL A 496 9.03 23.11 -16.20
C VAL A 496 9.90 23.75 -15.11
N GLY A 497 10.96 23.07 -14.68
CA GLY A 497 11.83 23.47 -13.58
C GLY A 497 11.32 23.02 -12.21
N GLU A 498 12.26 22.81 -11.28
CA GLU A 498 12.01 22.19 -9.97
C GLU A 498 10.98 22.95 -9.13
N GLU A 499 11.05 24.28 -9.12
CA GLU A 499 10.17 25.14 -8.34
C GLU A 499 8.72 25.09 -8.84
N VAL A 500 8.52 25.06 -10.16
CA VAL A 500 7.18 24.94 -10.76
C VAL A 500 6.62 23.55 -10.49
N PHE A 501 7.44 22.52 -10.70
CA PHE A 501 7.05 21.14 -10.43
C PHE A 501 6.63 20.93 -8.98
N GLN A 502 7.43 21.40 -8.02
CA GLN A 502 7.13 21.28 -6.59
C GLN A 502 5.83 22.00 -6.20
N ARG A 503 5.59 23.20 -6.74
CA ARG A 503 4.34 23.94 -6.50
C ARG A 503 3.15 23.20 -7.10
N ALA A 504 3.27 22.70 -8.33
CA ALA A 504 2.21 21.95 -8.99
C ALA A 504 1.88 20.66 -8.22
N LEU A 505 2.90 19.95 -7.70
CA LEU A 505 2.71 18.73 -6.92
C LEU A 505 1.92 18.99 -5.63
N ARG A 506 2.24 20.08 -4.93
CA ARG A 506 1.45 20.53 -3.77
C ARG A 506 0.03 20.93 -4.15
N THR A 507 -0.15 21.69 -5.24
CA THR A 507 -1.48 22.08 -5.75
C THR A 507 -2.31 20.86 -6.14
N TYR A 508 -1.69 19.84 -6.74
CA TYR A 508 -2.35 18.58 -7.08
C TYR A 508 -2.87 17.88 -5.83
N VAL A 509 -2.01 17.70 -4.82
CA VAL A 509 -2.44 17.14 -3.52
C VAL A 509 -3.58 17.94 -2.90
N ASP A 510 -3.49 19.27 -2.87
CA ASP A 510 -4.54 20.12 -2.26
C ASP A 510 -5.86 20.12 -3.07
N THR A 511 -5.79 20.04 -4.40
CA THR A 511 -6.96 20.06 -5.31
C THR A 511 -7.76 18.78 -5.19
N TYR A 512 -7.06 17.64 -5.17
CA TYR A 512 -7.66 16.31 -5.17
C TYR A 512 -7.69 15.67 -3.78
N ARG A 513 -7.36 16.42 -2.71
CA ARG A 513 -7.39 15.90 -1.35
C ARG A 513 -8.76 15.30 -0.99
N TYR A 514 -8.74 14.02 -0.61
CA TYR A 514 -9.89 13.15 -0.33
C TYR A 514 -10.81 12.85 -1.52
N LYS A 515 -10.37 13.15 -2.74
CA LYS A 515 -11.14 12.96 -3.98
C LYS A 515 -10.44 11.95 -4.88
N TRP A 516 -11.10 11.66 -6.00
CA TRP A 516 -10.58 10.84 -7.09
C TRP A 516 -9.94 11.76 -8.15
N ALA A 517 -8.72 11.46 -8.54
CA ALA A 517 -8.03 12.05 -9.68
C ALA A 517 -8.09 11.09 -10.87
N ARG A 518 -8.13 11.67 -12.08
CA ARG A 518 -7.90 10.92 -13.32
C ARG A 518 -6.40 10.73 -13.51
N VAL A 519 -6.03 9.77 -14.36
CA VAL A 519 -4.63 9.49 -14.75
C VAL A 519 -3.86 10.73 -15.24
N ASP A 520 -4.52 11.69 -15.90
CA ASP A 520 -3.91 12.95 -16.38
C ASP A 520 -3.94 14.10 -15.34
N GLY A 521 -4.42 13.85 -14.12
CA GLY A 521 -4.70 14.87 -13.11
C GLY A 521 -3.47 15.71 -12.75
N PHE A 522 -2.32 15.07 -12.49
CA PHE A 522 -1.12 15.82 -12.14
C PHE A 522 -0.54 16.58 -13.34
N THR A 523 -0.51 15.97 -14.53
CA THR A 523 -0.07 16.63 -15.77
C THR A 523 -0.92 17.86 -16.08
N ARG A 524 -2.23 17.83 -15.78
CA ARG A 524 -3.12 19.00 -15.87
C ARG A 524 -2.73 20.12 -14.90
N GLU A 525 -2.44 19.80 -13.64
CA GLU A 525 -1.99 20.80 -12.67
C GLU A 525 -0.62 21.39 -13.04
N LEU A 526 0.30 20.58 -13.57
CA LEU A 526 1.55 21.05 -14.16
C LEU A 526 1.30 21.99 -15.34
N GLY A 527 0.40 21.63 -16.25
CA GLY A 527 0.01 22.47 -17.40
C GLY A 527 -0.61 23.80 -16.99
N LYS A 528 -1.38 23.84 -15.89
CA LYS A 528 -1.89 25.10 -15.30
C LYS A 528 -0.76 25.94 -14.70
N ALA A 529 0.21 25.30 -14.04
CA ALA A 529 1.35 25.98 -13.42
C ALA A 529 2.38 26.48 -14.46
N ALA A 530 2.46 25.83 -15.62
CA ALA A 530 3.32 26.19 -16.74
C ALA A 530 2.56 26.15 -18.09
N PRO A 531 1.66 27.12 -18.36
CA PRO A 531 0.81 27.09 -19.56
C PRO A 531 1.58 27.04 -20.89
N ALA A 532 2.79 27.63 -20.94
CA ALA A 532 3.66 27.59 -22.10
C ALA A 532 4.10 26.16 -22.48
N HIS A 533 4.16 25.25 -21.50
CA HIS A 533 4.59 23.86 -21.67
C HIS A 533 3.43 22.86 -21.68
N ALA A 534 2.17 23.29 -21.55
CA ALA A 534 1.02 22.39 -21.40
C ALA A 534 0.88 21.37 -22.55
N ARG A 535 1.15 21.78 -23.80
CA ARG A 535 1.11 20.87 -24.96
C ARG A 535 2.26 19.86 -24.95
N GLU A 536 3.43 20.28 -24.47
CA GLU A 536 4.62 19.44 -24.42
C GLU A 536 4.53 18.43 -23.27
N LEU A 537 3.96 18.82 -22.13
CA LEU A 537 3.61 17.93 -21.03
C LEU A 537 2.64 16.81 -21.48
N ALA A 538 1.62 17.15 -22.27
CA ALA A 538 0.71 16.14 -22.83
C ALA A 538 1.44 15.16 -23.77
N ARG A 539 2.39 15.66 -24.57
CA ARG A 539 3.23 14.81 -25.44
C ARG A 539 4.20 13.94 -24.65
N LEU A 540 4.73 14.43 -23.54
CA LEU A 540 5.56 13.61 -22.64
C LEU A 540 4.72 12.47 -22.06
N GLN A 541 3.51 12.76 -21.57
CA GLN A 541 2.62 11.72 -21.08
C GLN A 541 2.33 10.67 -22.16
N GLU A 542 1.98 11.09 -23.37
CA GLU A 542 1.75 10.16 -24.50
C GLU A 542 3.01 9.33 -24.82
N ARG A 543 4.19 9.96 -24.95
CA ARG A 543 5.45 9.28 -25.27
C ARG A 543 5.83 8.22 -24.24
N TRP A 544 5.70 8.54 -22.95
CA TRP A 544 6.16 7.66 -21.88
C TRP A 544 5.12 6.62 -21.46
N TRP A 545 3.83 6.93 -21.56
CA TRP A 545 2.77 6.04 -21.05
C TRP A 545 2.00 5.30 -22.12
N GLU A 546 1.87 5.85 -23.33
CA GLU A 546 1.06 5.26 -24.41
C GLU A 546 1.92 4.62 -25.51
N GLN A 547 3.19 5.04 -25.64
CA GLN A 547 4.08 4.64 -26.73
C GLN A 547 5.24 3.77 -26.26
N THR A 548 5.85 3.04 -27.20
CA THR A 548 6.94 2.08 -26.97
C THR A 548 8.30 2.67 -27.36
N HIS A 549 8.68 3.78 -26.71
CA HIS A 549 9.96 4.47 -26.94
C HIS A 549 10.99 4.25 -25.83
N GLY A 550 10.78 3.29 -24.93
CA GLY A 550 11.64 3.09 -23.76
C GLY A 550 13.11 2.82 -24.13
N ASP A 551 13.38 2.06 -25.19
CA ASP A 551 14.74 1.78 -25.65
C ASP A 551 15.44 3.01 -26.25
N GLU A 552 14.67 3.91 -26.87
CA GLU A 552 15.19 5.18 -27.40
C GLU A 552 15.52 6.14 -26.25
N ASP A 553 14.65 6.21 -25.26
CA ASP A 553 14.74 7.19 -24.16
C ASP A 553 15.75 6.76 -23.09
N LEU A 554 15.85 5.45 -22.80
CA LEU A 554 16.70 4.89 -21.75
C LEU A 554 18.01 4.29 -22.27
N GLY A 555 18.18 4.26 -23.59
CA GLY A 555 19.28 3.59 -24.25
C GLY A 555 19.15 2.07 -24.21
N LYS A 556 19.98 1.40 -25.03
CA LYS A 556 19.99 -0.05 -25.11
C LYS A 556 20.39 -0.67 -23.77
N PRO A 557 19.80 -1.81 -23.39
CA PRO A 557 20.18 -2.51 -22.18
C PRO A 557 21.67 -2.84 -22.16
N SER A 558 22.35 -2.53 -21.06
CA SER A 558 23.77 -2.82 -20.90
C SER A 558 24.12 -3.15 -19.45
N LEU A 559 25.19 -3.94 -19.27
CA LEU A 559 25.67 -4.32 -17.95
C LEU A 559 26.08 -3.10 -17.10
N GLY A 560 26.67 -2.08 -17.74
CA GLY A 560 27.02 -0.83 -17.07
C GLY A 560 25.80 -0.06 -16.57
N ALA A 561 24.66 -0.18 -17.26
CA ALA A 561 23.41 0.43 -16.82
C ALA A 561 22.78 -0.32 -15.63
N LEU A 562 22.87 -1.66 -15.59
CA LEU A 562 22.45 -2.47 -14.44
C LEU A 562 23.26 -2.21 -13.17
N MET A 563 24.51 -1.77 -13.30
CA MET A 563 25.39 -1.45 -12.17
C MET A 563 25.38 0.03 -11.79
N GLY A 564 24.35 0.79 -12.19
CA GLY A 564 24.24 2.21 -11.83
C GLY A 564 25.31 3.11 -12.47
N GLY A 565 25.81 2.75 -13.65
CA GLY A 565 26.82 3.53 -14.39
C GLY A 565 28.27 3.17 -14.09
N VAL A 566 28.54 2.04 -13.42
CA VAL A 566 29.90 1.49 -13.31
C VAL A 566 30.33 1.00 -14.68
N ASP A 567 31.50 1.46 -15.14
CA ASP A 567 32.05 1.04 -16.43
C ASP A 567 32.41 -0.45 -16.36
N ALA A 568 31.80 -1.26 -17.22
CA ALA A 568 32.06 -2.70 -17.32
C ALA A 568 33.56 -2.98 -17.59
N ALA A 569 34.30 -2.02 -18.17
CA ALA A 569 35.74 -2.09 -18.35
C ALA A 569 36.56 -2.07 -17.05
N GLN A 570 35.95 -1.73 -15.92
CA GLN A 570 36.58 -1.76 -14.59
C GLN A 570 36.40 -3.10 -13.87
N LEU A 571 35.55 -3.99 -14.39
CA LEU A 571 35.39 -5.34 -13.88
C LEU A 571 36.48 -6.25 -14.47
N ASP A 572 37.01 -7.16 -13.67
CA ASP A 572 37.93 -8.16 -14.17
C ASP A 572 37.21 -9.14 -15.12
N LYS A 573 37.99 -9.80 -15.99
CA LYS A 573 37.47 -10.69 -17.03
C LYS A 573 36.73 -11.91 -16.48
N GLU A 574 37.04 -12.37 -15.27
CA GLU A 574 36.33 -13.48 -14.64
C GLU A 574 34.94 -13.03 -14.18
N THR A 575 34.83 -11.88 -13.53
CA THR A 575 33.55 -11.28 -13.12
C THR A 575 32.62 -11.00 -14.31
N LEU A 576 33.16 -10.50 -15.43
CA LEU A 576 32.40 -10.28 -16.66
C LEU A 576 31.85 -11.58 -17.26
N LYS A 577 32.69 -12.61 -17.37
CA LYS A 577 32.29 -13.92 -17.90
C LYS A 577 31.24 -14.60 -17.01
N LEU A 578 31.35 -14.44 -15.69
CA LEU A 578 30.38 -14.94 -14.72
C LEU A 578 29.00 -14.30 -14.85
N LEU A 579 28.96 -13.00 -15.15
CA LEU A 579 27.70 -12.29 -15.39
C LEU A 579 27.06 -12.71 -16.72
N GLU A 580 27.87 -12.95 -17.76
CA GLU A 580 27.42 -13.54 -19.04
C GLU A 580 26.85 -14.95 -18.86
N ASP A 581 27.50 -15.80 -18.06
CA ASP A 581 27.05 -17.17 -17.81
C ASP A 581 25.76 -17.21 -16.95
N PHE A 582 25.52 -16.21 -16.10
CA PHE A 582 24.33 -16.12 -15.24
C PHE A 582 23.11 -15.46 -15.93
N LEU A 583 23.33 -14.42 -16.74
CA LEU A 583 22.27 -13.65 -17.41
C LEU A 583 21.94 -14.16 -18.81
N GLY A 584 22.71 -15.12 -19.33
CA GLY A 584 22.65 -15.55 -20.73
C GLY A 584 23.51 -14.66 -21.64
N PRO A 585 23.66 -15.02 -22.93
CA PRO A 585 24.54 -14.30 -23.85
C PRO A 585 24.17 -12.81 -23.92
N LEU A 586 25.10 -11.97 -23.50
CA LEU A 586 24.96 -10.52 -23.40
C LEU A 586 25.23 -9.83 -24.75
N SER A 587 24.50 -10.22 -25.80
CA SER A 587 24.33 -9.50 -27.07
C SER A 587 23.38 -10.30 -27.97
N PRO A 588 22.64 -9.65 -28.90
CA PRO A 588 21.62 -10.29 -29.72
C PRO A 588 22.15 -11.43 -30.60
#